data_AF-A0A2R6JUE6-F1
#
_entry.id   AF-A0A2R6JUE6-F1
#
_cell.length_a   1.000
_cell.length_b   1.000
_cell.length_c   1.000
_cell.angle_alpha   90.00
_cell.angle_beta   90.00
_cell.angle_gamma   90.00
#
_symmetry.space_group_name_H-M   'P 1'
#
loop_
_entity.id
_entity.type
_entity.pdbx_description
1 polymer ?
#
loop_
_entity_poly.entity_id
_entity_poly.type
_entity_poly.pdbx_seq_one_letter_code
_entity_poly.pdbx_strand_id
1 'polypeptide(L)' 'MSDQIKGIRLIPHGTETYLNQRQHEDYKHHRREWLTWCLTQGKSPQTGTGYSESTMNVRHYRVNDFYEWV' A
#
# COMPACT_ATOMS: atom_id res chain seq x y z
N MET A 1 3.16 11.58 -10.99
CA MET A 1 2.74 11.22 -9.62
C MET A 1 3.81 10.30 -9.03
N SER A 2 4.17 10.45 -7.76
CA SER A 2 5.18 9.59 -7.12
C SER A 2 4.66 8.16 -6.91
N ASP A 3 5.57 7.19 -7.07
CA ASP A 3 5.30 5.74 -6.94
C ASP A 3 5.59 5.24 -5.51
N GLN A 4 5.79 6.19 -4.60
CA GLN A 4 6.08 5.96 -3.21
C GLN A 4 5.34 6.96 -2.32
N ILE A 5 4.98 6.52 -1.11
CA ILE A 5 4.54 7.37 -0.01
C ILE A 5 5.51 7.21 1.13
N LYS A 6 6.13 8.32 1.59
CA LYS A 6 7.07 8.32 2.72
C LYS A 6 8.16 7.23 2.58
N GLY A 7 8.74 7.11 1.38
CA GLY A 7 9.76 6.10 1.06
C GLY A 7 9.25 4.66 0.86
N ILE A 8 7.96 4.39 1.10
CA ILE A 8 7.34 3.07 0.91
C ILE A 8 6.79 2.98 -0.51
N ARG A 9 7.14 1.92 -1.25
CA ARG A 9 6.60 1.67 -2.60
C ARG A 9 5.11 1.36 -2.56
N LEU A 10 4.36 1.91 -3.52
CA LEU A 10 2.93 1.63 -3.65
C LEU A 10 2.68 0.19 -4.08
N ILE A 11 3.35 -0.22 -5.16
CA ILE A 11 3.32 -1.57 -5.71
C ILE A 11 4.61 -2.28 -5.28
N PRO A 12 4.53 -3.42 -4.58
CA PRO A 12 5.68 -4.26 -4.31
C PRO A 12 6.40 -4.71 -5.57
N HIS A 13 7.69 -4.95 -5.44
CA HIS A 13 8.46 -5.49 -6.54
C HIS A 13 7.95 -6.88 -6.95
N GLY A 14 7.88 -7.14 -8.25
CA GLY A 14 7.39 -8.40 -8.81
C GLY A 14 5.88 -8.44 -9.06
N THR A 15 5.06 -7.67 -8.32
CA THR A 15 3.60 -7.66 -8.56
C THR A 15 3.24 -7.13 -9.96
N GLU A 16 4.04 -6.20 -10.48
CA GLU A 16 3.86 -5.59 -11.80
C GLU A 16 3.82 -6.61 -12.94
N THR A 17 4.47 -7.77 -12.81
CA THR A 17 4.55 -8.78 -13.88
C THR A 17 3.24 -9.51 -14.13
N TYR A 18 2.31 -9.48 -13.18
CA TYR A 18 1.04 -10.20 -13.24
C TYR A 18 -0.15 -9.27 -13.52
N LEU A 19 0.07 -7.96 -13.60
CA LEU A 19 -0.97 -6.96 -13.82
C LEU A 19 -0.93 -6.46 -15.26
N ASN A 20 -2.09 -6.36 -15.90
CA ASN A 20 -2.22 -5.58 -17.13
C ASN A 20 -2.19 -4.07 -16.82
N GLN A 21 -2.09 -3.23 -17.87
CA GLN A 21 -1.96 -1.77 -17.69
C GLN A 21 -3.09 -1.15 -16.84
N ARG A 22 -4.35 -1.55 -17.10
CA ARG A 22 -5.50 -1.02 -16.35
C ARG A 22 -5.48 -1.48 -14.90
N GLN A 23 -5.22 -2.77 -14.68
CA GLN A 23 -5.08 -3.33 -13.33
C GLN A 23 -3.94 -2.67 -12.56
N HIS A 24 -2.84 -2.36 -13.23
CA HIS A 24 -1.71 -1.66 -12.62
C HIS A 24 -2.11 -0.27 -12.15
N GLU A 25 -2.82 0.52 -12.96
CA GLU A 25 -3.32 1.84 -12.57
C GLU A 25 -4.32 1.77 -11.42
N ASP A 26 -5.31 0.87 -11.51
CA ASP A 26 -6.34 0.67 -10.49
C ASP A 26 -5.71 0.22 -9.16
N TYR A 27 -4.79 -0.75 -9.22
CA TYR A 27 -4.10 -1.26 -8.04
C TYR A 27 -3.20 -0.19 -7.42
N LYS A 28 -2.46 0.57 -8.23
CA LYS A 28 -1.65 1.70 -7.73
C LYS A 28 -2.49 2.74 -7.01
N HIS A 29 -3.68 3.03 -7.52
CA HIS A 29 -4.63 3.94 -6.88
C HIS A 29 -5.07 3.40 -5.52
N HIS A 30 -5.58 2.17 -5.48
CA HIS A 30 -5.97 1.47 -4.25
C HIS A 30 -4.85 1.46 -3.21
N ARG A 31 -3.64 1.07 -3.62
CA ARG A 31 -2.47 1.00 -2.74
C ARG A 31 -2.09 2.36 -2.16
N ARG A 32 -2.26 3.44 -2.93
CA ARG A 32 -2.02 4.81 -2.47
C ARG A 32 -3.00 5.20 -1.37
N GLU A 33 -4.30 5.00 -1.60
CA GLU A 33 -5.34 5.32 -0.62
C GLU A 33 -5.16 4.50 0.66
N TRP A 34 -4.95 3.20 0.52
CA TRP A 34 -4.75 2.30 1.64
C TRP A 34 -3.52 2.64 2.47
N LEU A 35 -2.34 2.83 1.86
CA LEU A 35 -1.12 3.22 2.59
C LEU A 35 -1.26 4.58 3.26
N THR A 36 -1.90 5.54 2.59
CA THR A 36 -2.16 6.87 3.16
C THR A 36 -3.03 6.75 4.41
N TRP A 37 -4.11 5.99 4.34
CA TRP A 37 -4.99 5.72 5.47
C TRP A 37 -4.23 5.02 6.61
N CYS A 38 -3.43 4.00 6.32
CA CYS A 38 -2.62 3.30 7.31
C CYS A 38 -1.64 4.22 8.04
N LEU A 39 -0.97 5.11 7.32
CA LEU A 39 0.04 6.02 7.86
C LEU A 39 -0.54 7.23 8.59
N THR A 40 -1.82 7.56 8.35
CA THR A 40 -2.48 8.72 8.95
C THR A 40 -3.35 8.33 10.14
N GLN A 41 -4.13 7.24 10.02
CA GLN A 41 -5.13 6.88 11.03
C GLN A 41 -5.33 5.37 11.24
N GLY A 42 -4.68 4.51 10.46
CA GLY A 42 -5.00 3.09 10.47
C GLY A 42 -4.60 2.30 11.73
N LYS A 43 -3.79 2.86 12.63
CA LYS A 43 -3.44 2.20 13.90
C LYS A 43 -4.54 2.38 14.95
N SER A 44 -5.11 3.57 15.02
CA SER A 44 -6.22 3.92 15.90
C SER A 44 -7.10 4.95 15.20
N PRO A 45 -8.08 4.50 14.41
CA PRO A 45 -8.95 5.39 13.64
C PRO A 45 -9.74 6.36 14.52
N GLN A 46 -10.11 5.94 15.72
CA GLN A 46 -10.87 6.75 16.67
C GLN A 46 -10.08 7.98 17.14
N THR A 47 -8.75 7.88 17.17
CA THR A 47 -7.85 8.97 17.61
C THR A 47 -7.06 9.59 16.45
N GLY A 48 -7.36 9.20 15.20
CA GLY A 48 -6.64 9.68 14.02
C GLY A 48 -5.14 9.34 14.06
N THR A 49 -4.75 8.20 14.63
CA THR A 49 -3.34 7.82 14.77
C THR A 49 -2.96 6.72 13.78
N GLY A 50 -1.95 6.98 12.95
CA GLY A 50 -1.43 6.05 11.96
C GLY A 50 -0.36 5.09 12.49
N TYR A 51 -0.04 4.10 11.68
CA TYR A 51 1.13 3.24 11.87
C TYR A 51 2.42 4.00 11.53
N SER A 52 3.53 3.60 12.15
CA SER A 52 4.84 4.12 11.77
C SER A 52 5.22 3.68 10.35
N GLU A 53 6.06 4.48 9.69
CA GLU A 53 6.63 4.15 8.38
C GLU A 53 7.35 2.80 8.40
N SER A 54 8.15 2.54 9.44
CA SER A 54 8.84 1.25 9.62
C SER A 54 7.88 0.06 9.69
N THR A 55 6.73 0.23 10.37
CA THR A 55 5.71 -0.83 10.46
C THR A 55 5.08 -1.09 9.10
N MET A 56 4.71 -0.03 8.37
CA MET A 56 4.08 -0.15 7.06
C MET A 56 5.03 -0.62 5.97
N ASN A 57 6.32 -0.28 6.05
CA ASN A 57 7.32 -0.74 5.11
C ASN A 57 7.41 -2.28 5.05
N VAL A 58 7.21 -2.94 6.19
CA VAL A 58 7.17 -4.41 6.26
C VAL A 58 5.77 -4.94 5.94
N ARG A 59 4.72 -4.36 6.54
CA ARG A 59 3.35 -4.89 6.41
C ARG A 59 2.77 -4.76 5.01
N HIS A 60 3.18 -3.77 4.23
CA HIS A 60 2.61 -3.57 2.90
C HIS A 60 2.89 -4.74 1.95
N TYR A 61 4.04 -5.41 2.10
CA TYR A 61 4.38 -6.61 1.31
C TYR A 61 3.46 -7.77 1.68
N ARG A 62 3.27 -8.03 2.98
CA ARG A 62 2.38 -9.12 3.44
C ARG A 62 0.93 -8.96 2.99
N VAL A 63 0.44 -7.73 2.94
CA VAL A 63 -0.91 -7.44 2.42
C VAL A 63 -0.99 -7.63 0.91
N ASN A 64 0.10 -7.37 0.18
CA ASN A 64 0.13 -7.71 -1.24
C ASN A 64 0.04 -9.21 -1.47
N ASP A 65 0.80 -10.00 -0.70
CA ASP A 65 0.73 -11.46 -0.81
C ASP A 65 -0.72 -11.94 -0.59
N PHE A 66 -1.46 -11.32 0.33
CA PHE A 66 -2.88 -11.62 0.53
C PHE A 66 -3.75 -11.22 -0.68
N TYR A 67 -3.52 -10.05 -1.28
CA TYR A 67 -4.27 -9.59 -2.46
C TYR A 67 -4.04 -10.44 -3.71
N GLU A 68 -2.94 -11.20 -3.78
CA GLU A 68 -2.73 -12.14 -4.89
C GLU A 68 -3.67 -13.35 -4.84
N TRP A 69 -4.34 -13.60 -3.70
CA TRP A 69 -5.26 -14.73 -3.51
C TRP A 69 -6.74 -14.35 -3.48
N VAL A 70 -7.09 -13.07 -3.61
CA VAL A 70 -8.48 -12.55 -3.55
C VAL A 70 -8.85 -11.92 -4.89
#